data_AF-A0A0R1KCU8-F1
#
_entry.id   AF-A0A0R1KCU8-F1
#
_cell.length_a   1.000
_cell.length_b   1.000
_cell.length_c   1.000
_cell.angle_alpha   90.00
_cell.angle_beta   90.00
_cell.angle_gamma   90.00
#
_symmetry.space_group_name_H-M   'P 1'
#
loop_
_entity.id
_entity.type
_entity.pdbx_description
1 polymer ?
#
loop_
_entity_poly.entity_id
_entity_poly.type
_entity_poly.pdbx_seq_one_letter_code
_entity_poly.pdbx_strand_id
1 'polypeptide(L)'
;MTNNTNELPFNTVDSWAIWDTPTESLADKSDSEREKLFGASYQPESFPKNALSDDIVEQLKQVKYVLVGLNPGNAAVKQDPNTNFLNFHGAKKSMDYRLAAALYNTDMWGAFMTDLTPVIESDSTKVNPNQSDVDALEAHLDELNIPKDATIVALGGASYEALSAHAKRNVVTIPHYSGANGHWKAENTHAKILEITK
;
A
#
# COMPACT_ATOMS: atom_id res chain seq x y z
N MET A 1 -23.05 11.62 -5.01
CA MET A 1 -22.80 10.58 -6.01
C MET A 1 -22.47 9.32 -5.22
N THR A 2 -23.12 8.20 -5.52
CA THR A 2 -22.88 6.93 -4.82
C THR A 2 -21.68 6.27 -5.45
N ASN A 3 -20.56 6.18 -4.72
CA ASN A 3 -19.43 5.36 -5.13
C ASN A 3 -19.95 3.94 -5.36
N ASN A 4 -19.94 3.47 -6.61
CA ASN A 4 -20.39 2.13 -7.01
C ASN A 4 -19.37 1.05 -6.58
N THR A 5 -18.96 1.05 -5.32
CA THR A 5 -18.03 0.06 -4.76
C THR A 5 -18.68 -1.32 -4.56
N ASN A 6 -20.02 -1.41 -4.60
CA ASN A 6 -20.75 -2.65 -4.30
C ASN A 6 -20.69 -3.72 -5.41
N GLU A 7 -20.15 -3.39 -6.59
CA GLU A 7 -20.01 -4.35 -7.71
C GLU A 7 -18.58 -4.86 -7.91
N LEU A 8 -17.58 -4.22 -7.29
CA LEU A 8 -16.17 -4.62 -7.42
C LEU A 8 -15.76 -5.54 -6.26
N PRO A 9 -14.97 -6.60 -6.52
CA PRO A 9 -14.63 -7.61 -5.53
C PRO A 9 -13.51 -7.17 -4.57
N PHE A 10 -13.58 -5.95 -4.02
CA PHE A 10 -12.62 -5.51 -3.01
C PHE A 10 -12.63 -6.44 -1.80
N ASN A 11 -11.45 -6.68 -1.24
CA ASN A 11 -11.26 -7.46 -0.03
C ASN A 11 -10.84 -6.55 1.15
N THR A 12 -10.73 -7.13 2.34
CA THR A 12 -10.45 -6.38 3.58
C THR A 12 -9.01 -5.88 3.70
N VAL A 13 -8.09 -6.31 2.84
CA VAL A 13 -6.71 -5.81 2.81
C VAL A 13 -6.46 -4.81 1.68
N ASP A 14 -7.47 -4.56 0.83
CA ASP A 14 -7.37 -3.56 -0.21
C ASP A 14 -7.45 -2.15 0.36
N SER A 15 -6.59 -1.28 -0.16
CA SER A 15 -6.50 0.12 0.21
C SER A 15 -5.92 0.95 -0.93
N TRP A 16 -5.72 2.23 -0.67
CA TRP A 16 -5.07 3.17 -1.57
C TRP A 16 -3.96 3.89 -0.83
N ALA A 17 -2.90 4.23 -1.56
CA ALA A 17 -1.78 5.01 -1.05
C ALA A 17 -2.16 6.49 -0.88
N ILE A 18 -3.17 6.73 -0.05
CA ILE A 18 -3.76 8.03 0.24
C ILE A 18 -4.04 8.06 1.75
N TRP A 19 -3.50 9.09 2.41
CA TRP A 19 -3.67 9.31 3.85
C TRP A 19 -4.03 10.76 4.12
N ASP A 20 -4.56 11.03 5.31
CA ASP A 20 -4.66 12.39 5.81
C ASP A 20 -3.28 13.05 5.84
N THR A 21 -3.18 14.23 5.24
CA THR A 21 -1.93 14.99 5.17
C THR A 21 -1.81 15.94 6.37
N PRO A 22 -0.60 16.18 6.89
CA PRO A 22 -0.36 17.21 7.89
C PRO A 22 -0.89 18.59 7.45
N THR A 23 -1.43 19.36 8.38
CA THR A 23 -1.87 20.75 8.12
C THR A 23 -0.70 21.73 8.04
N GLU A 24 0.44 21.38 8.64
CA GLU A 24 1.68 22.12 8.50
C GLU A 24 2.26 21.96 7.09
N SER A 25 2.82 23.04 6.53
CA SER A 25 3.51 23.00 5.24
C SER A 25 4.68 22.01 5.25
N LEU A 26 4.74 21.17 4.21
CA LEU A 26 5.78 20.16 4.02
C LEU A 26 6.88 20.60 3.04
N ALA A 27 6.77 21.77 2.41
CA ALA A 27 7.63 22.19 1.30
C ALA A 27 9.13 22.25 1.65
N ASP A 28 9.46 22.70 2.87
CA ASP A 28 10.84 22.89 3.33
C ASP A 28 11.29 21.81 4.34
N LYS A 29 10.55 20.70 4.43
CA LYS A 29 10.81 19.64 5.40
C LYS A 29 11.68 18.55 4.79
N SER A 30 12.68 18.11 5.55
CA SER A 30 13.42 16.88 5.24
C SER A 30 12.50 15.65 5.28
N ASP A 31 12.91 14.54 4.65
CA ASP A 31 12.15 13.29 4.66
C ASP A 31 11.84 12.79 6.08
N SER A 32 12.82 12.87 6.99
CA SER A 32 12.61 12.53 8.40
C SER A 32 11.60 13.46 9.10
N GLU A 33 11.60 14.76 8.79
CA GLU A 33 10.61 15.70 9.35
C GLU A 33 9.22 15.44 8.80
N ARG A 34 9.10 15.15 7.49
CA ARG A 34 7.83 14.73 6.88
C ARG A 34 7.30 13.47 7.55
N GLU A 35 8.13 12.44 7.75
CA GLU A 35 7.75 11.20 8.45
C GLU A 35 7.19 11.49 9.85
N LYS A 36 7.82 12.39 10.62
CA LYS A 36 7.33 12.78 11.95
C LYS A 36 5.98 13.50 11.88
N LEU A 37 5.80 14.42 10.93
CA LEU A 37 4.55 15.17 10.77
C LEU A 37 3.39 14.27 10.35
N PHE A 38 3.63 13.35 9.40
CA PHE A 38 2.65 12.31 9.05
C PHE A 38 2.34 11.42 10.26
N GLY A 39 3.35 10.99 11.03
CA GLY A 39 3.14 10.23 12.27
C GLY A 39 2.35 10.97 13.33
N ALA A 40 2.50 12.29 13.46
CA ALA A 40 1.72 13.12 14.36
C ALA A 40 0.25 13.27 13.91
N SER A 41 0.04 13.36 12.59
CA SER A 41 -1.29 13.56 11.98
C SER A 41 -2.06 12.25 11.79
N TYR A 42 -1.38 11.11 11.78
CA TYR A 42 -1.94 9.79 11.49
C TYR A 42 -3.11 9.43 12.40
N GLN A 43 -4.28 9.22 11.79
CA GLN A 43 -5.47 8.70 12.44
C GLN A 43 -5.56 7.18 12.19
N PRO A 44 -5.48 6.34 13.23
CA PRO A 44 -5.68 4.90 13.07
C PRO A 44 -7.06 4.59 12.47
N GLU A 45 -7.14 3.52 11.69
CA GLU A 45 -8.43 2.95 11.25
C GLU A 45 -9.32 3.98 10.53
N SER A 46 -8.69 4.90 9.81
CA SER A 46 -9.34 5.95 9.02
C SER A 46 -8.94 5.83 7.56
N PHE A 47 -9.67 6.50 6.66
CA PHE A 47 -9.26 6.67 5.26
C PHE A 47 -9.89 7.96 4.73
N PRO A 48 -9.14 8.85 4.06
CA PRO A 48 -9.66 10.11 3.53
C PRO A 48 -10.53 9.87 2.29
N LYS A 49 -11.74 9.36 2.47
CA LYS A 49 -12.65 8.94 1.38
C LYS A 49 -12.88 10.00 0.30
N ASN A 50 -12.88 11.27 0.68
CA ASN A 50 -13.09 12.40 -0.24
C ASN A 50 -11.89 12.65 -1.18
N ALA A 51 -10.74 12.03 -0.93
CA ALA A 51 -9.57 12.09 -1.80
C ALA A 51 -9.57 11.00 -2.89
N LEU A 52 -10.53 10.06 -2.84
CA LEU A 52 -10.73 9.06 -3.87
C LEU A 52 -11.65 9.60 -4.98
N SER A 53 -11.47 9.14 -6.21
CA SER A 53 -12.37 9.47 -7.32
C SER A 53 -13.79 8.99 -7.02
N ASP A 54 -14.80 9.81 -7.38
CA ASP A 54 -16.21 9.39 -7.39
C ASP A 54 -16.44 8.24 -8.40
N ASP A 55 -15.57 8.10 -9.40
CA ASP A 55 -15.51 6.97 -10.34
C ASP A 55 -14.29 6.11 -10.06
N ILE A 56 -14.45 5.18 -9.12
CA ILE A 56 -13.40 4.23 -8.72
C ILE A 56 -13.07 3.22 -9.82
N VAL A 57 -14.05 2.87 -10.67
CA VAL A 57 -13.87 1.92 -11.77
C VAL A 57 -12.92 2.52 -12.80
N GLU A 58 -13.10 3.79 -13.15
CA GLU A 58 -12.18 4.47 -14.05
C GLU A 58 -10.82 4.70 -13.39
N GLN A 59 -10.76 5.02 -12.09
CA GLN A 59 -9.50 5.17 -11.37
C GLN A 59 -8.67 3.88 -11.41
N LEU A 60 -9.27 2.70 -11.21
CA LEU A 60 -8.59 1.40 -11.26
C LEU A 60 -7.91 1.13 -12.63
N LYS A 61 -8.55 1.52 -13.73
CA LYS A 61 -7.99 1.37 -15.08
C LYS A 61 -6.79 2.28 -15.36
N GLN A 62 -6.58 3.31 -14.54
CA GLN A 62 -5.46 4.24 -14.66
C GLN A 62 -4.33 3.93 -13.66
N VAL A 63 -4.47 2.88 -12.85
CA VAL A 63 -3.46 2.48 -11.86
C VAL A 63 -2.16 2.08 -12.56
N LYS A 64 -1.10 2.84 -12.27
CA LYS A 64 0.26 2.56 -12.78
C LYS A 64 1.10 1.73 -11.81
N TYR A 65 0.80 1.83 -10.51
CA TYR A 65 1.55 1.20 -9.44
C TYR A 65 0.62 0.48 -8.48
N VAL A 66 1.02 -0.72 -8.05
CA VAL A 66 0.33 -1.50 -7.02
C VAL A 66 1.33 -1.81 -5.91
N LEU A 67 1.13 -1.30 -4.71
CA LEU A 67 1.98 -1.59 -3.56
C LEU A 67 1.50 -2.87 -2.89
N VAL A 68 2.41 -3.84 -2.74
CA VAL A 68 2.06 -5.17 -2.25
C VAL A 68 2.83 -5.48 -0.97
N GLY A 69 2.10 -5.51 0.15
CA GLY A 69 2.59 -6.02 1.43
C GLY A 69 2.73 -7.54 1.40
N LEU A 70 3.45 -8.09 2.38
CA LEU A 70 3.55 -9.55 2.50
C LEU A 70 2.21 -10.13 2.94
N ASN A 71 1.69 -9.63 4.05
CA ASN A 71 0.50 -10.13 4.72
C ASN A 71 -0.02 -9.10 5.75
N PRO A 72 -1.32 -9.18 6.13
CA PRO A 72 -1.95 -8.20 7.04
C PRO A 72 -1.37 -8.12 8.46
N GLY A 73 -0.61 -9.14 8.89
CA GLY A 73 -0.12 -9.25 10.27
C GLY A 73 -1.22 -9.40 11.32
N ASN A 74 -0.81 -9.51 12.60
CA ASN A 74 -1.76 -9.53 13.74
C ASN A 74 -2.36 -8.15 14.07
N ALA A 75 -2.00 -7.12 13.28
CA ALA A 75 -2.58 -5.79 13.37
C ALA A 75 -3.82 -5.64 12.48
N ALA A 76 -4.16 -6.65 11.67
CA ALA A 76 -5.45 -6.74 11.01
C ALA A 76 -6.55 -6.48 12.04
N VAL A 77 -7.15 -5.30 11.91
CA VAL A 77 -8.31 -4.93 12.69
C VAL A 77 -9.40 -5.91 12.30
N LYS A 78 -10.29 -6.26 13.23
CA LYS A 78 -11.61 -6.78 12.83
C LYS A 78 -12.33 -5.63 12.12
N GLN A 79 -11.94 -5.36 10.89
CA GLN A 79 -12.54 -4.34 10.05
C GLN A 79 -13.98 -4.76 9.82
N ASP A 80 -14.89 -3.82 9.98
CA ASP A 80 -16.28 -4.03 9.58
C ASP A 80 -16.26 -4.39 8.08
N PRO A 81 -16.78 -5.56 7.68
CA PRO A 81 -16.80 -5.96 6.27
C PRO A 81 -17.57 -5.00 5.37
N ASN A 82 -18.36 -4.07 5.94
CA ASN A 82 -19.07 -3.03 5.20
C ASN A 82 -18.27 -1.71 5.08
N THR A 83 -17.11 -1.60 5.73
CA THR A 83 -16.24 -0.43 5.63
C THR A 83 -15.23 -0.62 4.51
N ASN A 84 -15.53 -0.01 3.37
CA ASN A 84 -14.59 0.06 2.26
C ASN A 84 -13.43 0.99 2.60
N PHE A 85 -12.23 0.42 2.48
CA PHE A 85 -10.93 1.03 2.69
C PHE A 85 -10.71 1.59 4.10
N LEU A 86 -9.61 1.16 4.70
CA LEU A 86 -8.95 1.84 5.81
C LEU A 86 -7.52 2.15 5.35
N ASN A 87 -6.77 2.95 6.11
CA ASN A 87 -5.32 2.97 6.02
C ASN A 87 -4.84 1.52 6.05
N PHE A 88 -3.97 1.16 5.10
CA PHE A 88 -3.65 -0.22 4.72
C PHE A 88 -3.60 -1.24 5.88
N HIS A 89 -2.70 -1.08 6.84
CA HIS A 89 -2.63 -1.93 8.06
C HIS A 89 -3.21 -1.22 9.29
N GLY A 90 -3.84 -0.07 9.10
CA GLY A 90 -4.81 0.60 9.98
C GLY A 90 -4.24 1.16 11.28
N ALA A 91 -3.66 0.29 12.10
CA ALA A 91 -3.12 0.62 13.40
C ALA A 91 -1.85 1.48 13.30
N LYS A 92 -1.72 2.49 14.17
CA LYS A 92 -0.53 3.36 14.20
C LYS A 92 0.79 2.59 14.42
N LYS A 93 0.73 1.45 15.12
CA LYS A 93 1.88 0.56 15.35
C LYS A 93 2.40 -0.12 14.08
N SER A 94 1.58 -0.22 13.03
CA SER A 94 1.99 -0.73 11.71
C SER A 94 2.88 0.27 10.99
N MET A 95 2.78 1.55 11.34
CA MET A 95 3.59 2.66 10.85
C MET A 95 3.37 3.02 9.37
N ASP A 96 2.16 2.83 8.86
CA ASP A 96 1.75 3.22 7.49
C ASP A 96 2.09 4.69 7.18
N TYR A 97 2.12 5.56 8.19
CA TYR A 97 2.53 6.97 8.03
C TYR A 97 3.96 7.17 7.52
N ARG A 98 4.86 6.19 7.73
CA ARG A 98 6.22 6.26 7.15
C ARG A 98 6.15 6.06 5.65
N LEU A 99 5.34 5.08 5.22
CA LEU A 99 5.07 4.86 3.80
C LEU A 99 4.37 6.09 3.19
N ALA A 100 3.35 6.64 3.87
CA ALA A 100 2.68 7.86 3.45
C ALA A 100 3.66 9.01 3.21
N ALA A 101 4.56 9.27 4.16
CA ALA A 101 5.57 10.31 4.05
C ALA A 101 6.53 10.08 2.87
N ALA A 102 6.92 8.84 2.61
CA ALA A 102 7.83 8.50 1.51
C ALA A 102 7.15 8.59 0.13
N LEU A 103 5.83 8.36 0.04
CA LEU A 103 5.07 8.43 -1.22
C LEU A 103 4.53 9.82 -1.51
N TYR A 104 4.43 10.70 -0.51
CA TYR A 104 3.88 12.03 -0.67
C TYR A 104 4.62 12.85 -1.75
N ASN A 105 3.86 13.47 -2.65
CA ASN A 105 4.34 14.17 -3.85
C ASN A 105 5.17 13.30 -4.82
N THR A 106 4.84 12.01 -4.92
CA THR A 106 5.38 11.11 -5.95
C THR A 106 4.24 10.53 -6.80
N ASP A 107 4.57 9.95 -7.96
CA ASP A 107 3.58 9.30 -8.83
C ASP A 107 2.96 8.03 -8.21
N MET A 108 3.50 7.55 -7.09
CA MET A 108 2.90 6.46 -6.32
C MET A 108 1.87 6.95 -5.29
N TRP A 109 1.69 8.26 -5.09
CA TRP A 109 0.58 8.78 -4.29
C TRP A 109 -0.74 8.49 -5.02
N GLY A 110 -1.67 7.82 -4.35
CA GLY A 110 -2.90 7.33 -4.98
C GLY A 110 -2.77 6.00 -5.72
N ALA A 111 -1.66 5.29 -5.59
CA ALA A 111 -1.51 3.91 -6.05
C ALA A 111 -2.44 2.95 -5.29
N PHE A 112 -2.77 1.81 -5.89
CA PHE A 112 -3.55 0.76 -5.22
C PHE A 112 -2.65 -0.03 -4.25
N MET A 113 -3.21 -0.51 -3.14
CA MET A 113 -2.48 -1.28 -2.13
C MET A 113 -3.23 -2.57 -1.77
N THR A 114 -2.50 -3.65 -1.57
CA THR A 114 -3.05 -4.93 -1.08
C THR A 114 -1.93 -5.80 -0.48
N ASP A 115 -2.29 -6.95 0.11
CA ASP A 115 -1.32 -7.93 0.61
C ASP A 115 -1.21 -9.14 -0.31
N LEU A 116 -0.02 -9.73 -0.39
CA LEU A 116 0.25 -10.91 -1.23
C LEU A 116 -0.49 -12.16 -0.73
N THR A 117 -0.58 -12.35 0.58
CA THR A 117 -1.26 -13.51 1.15
C THR A 117 -2.25 -13.11 2.24
N PRO A 118 -3.41 -13.79 2.36
CA PRO A 118 -4.40 -13.50 3.40
C PRO A 118 -4.00 -14.03 4.80
N VAL A 119 -2.82 -14.66 4.93
CA VAL A 119 -2.36 -15.26 6.19
C VAL A 119 -2.18 -14.19 7.27
N ILE A 120 -2.94 -14.32 8.37
CA ILE A 120 -2.82 -13.46 9.55
C ILE A 120 -1.70 -14.02 10.45
N GLU A 121 -0.51 -13.42 10.36
CA GLU A 121 0.66 -13.78 11.16
C GLU A 121 1.60 -12.57 11.32
N SER A 122 1.98 -12.24 12.55
CA SER A 122 2.88 -11.11 12.84
C SER A 122 4.35 -11.38 12.54
N ASP A 123 4.76 -12.63 12.57
CA ASP A 123 6.13 -13.05 12.29
C ASP A 123 6.27 -13.41 10.81
N SER A 124 6.81 -12.48 10.03
CA SER A 124 6.98 -12.65 8.59
C SER A 124 7.82 -13.87 8.21
N THR A 125 8.67 -14.38 9.11
CA THR A 125 9.49 -15.58 8.83
C THR A 125 8.66 -16.87 8.79
N LYS A 126 7.42 -16.83 9.28
CA LYS A 126 6.46 -17.93 9.22
C LYS A 126 5.51 -17.82 8.03
N VAL A 127 5.54 -16.71 7.32
CA VAL A 127 4.71 -16.46 6.15
C VAL A 127 5.49 -16.86 4.91
N ASN A 128 5.03 -17.93 4.26
CA ASN A 128 5.70 -18.52 3.10
C ASN A 128 4.81 -18.38 1.86
N PRO A 129 4.81 -17.20 1.21
CA PRO A 129 4.06 -17.00 -0.02
C PRO A 129 4.58 -17.95 -1.10
N ASN A 130 3.68 -18.46 -1.92
CA ASN A 130 4.00 -19.38 -3.01
C ASN A 130 3.34 -18.93 -4.33
N GLN A 131 3.56 -19.66 -5.42
CA GLN A 131 2.99 -19.36 -6.74
C GLN A 131 1.45 -19.16 -6.68
N SER A 132 0.73 -19.93 -5.87
CA SER A 132 -0.74 -19.79 -5.78
C SER A 132 -1.18 -18.49 -5.12
N ASP A 133 -0.41 -17.95 -4.17
CA ASP A 133 -0.67 -16.62 -3.60
C ASP A 133 -0.47 -15.53 -4.68
N VAL A 134 0.60 -15.65 -5.49
CA VAL A 134 0.89 -14.71 -6.58
C VAL A 134 -0.16 -14.81 -7.69
N ASP A 135 -0.60 -16.02 -8.06
CA ASP A 135 -1.67 -16.23 -9.04
C ASP A 135 -3.01 -15.65 -8.57
N ALA A 136 -3.32 -15.80 -7.27
CA ALA A 136 -4.51 -15.22 -6.67
C ALA A 136 -4.47 -13.70 -6.66
N LEU A 137 -3.31 -13.10 -6.31
CA LEU A 137 -3.09 -11.66 -6.42
C LEU A 137 -3.29 -11.17 -7.86
N GLU A 138 -2.64 -11.81 -8.84
CA GLU A 138 -2.75 -11.44 -10.26
C GLU A 138 -4.20 -11.50 -10.75
N ALA A 139 -4.96 -12.53 -10.35
CA ALA A 139 -6.38 -12.67 -10.66
C ALA A 139 -7.22 -11.56 -10.01
N HIS A 140 -6.98 -11.26 -8.72
CA HIS A 140 -7.66 -10.17 -8.01
C HIS A 140 -7.44 -8.82 -8.69
N LEU A 141 -6.20 -8.51 -9.08
CA LEU A 141 -5.89 -7.27 -9.82
C LEU A 141 -6.62 -7.22 -11.18
N ASP A 142 -6.79 -8.36 -11.85
CA ASP A 142 -7.52 -8.44 -13.13
C ASP A 142 -9.02 -8.22 -12.95
N GLU A 143 -9.60 -8.82 -11.90
CA GLU A 143 -11.01 -8.65 -11.56
C GLU A 143 -11.34 -7.20 -11.19
N LEU A 144 -10.37 -6.49 -10.60
CA LEU A 144 -10.42 -5.05 -10.36
C LEU A 144 -10.14 -4.20 -11.60
N ASN A 145 -9.87 -4.79 -12.77
CA ASN A 145 -9.51 -4.10 -14.01
C ASN A 145 -8.23 -3.24 -13.91
N ILE A 146 -7.30 -3.61 -13.01
CA ILE A 146 -5.99 -2.95 -12.93
C ILE A 146 -5.14 -3.36 -14.14
N PRO A 147 -4.51 -2.41 -14.85
CA PRO A 147 -3.76 -2.71 -16.06
C PRO A 147 -2.68 -3.78 -15.91
N LYS A 148 -2.45 -4.53 -16.99
CA LYS A 148 -1.42 -5.58 -17.07
C LYS A 148 0.01 -5.04 -17.11
N ASP A 149 0.17 -3.77 -17.46
CA ASP A 149 1.43 -3.04 -17.46
C ASP A 149 1.66 -2.23 -16.18
N ALA A 150 0.72 -2.28 -15.22
CA ALA A 150 0.94 -1.72 -13.90
C ALA A 150 2.15 -2.40 -13.23
N THR A 151 3.00 -1.61 -12.60
CA THR A 151 4.18 -2.12 -11.88
C THR A 151 3.81 -2.47 -10.44
N ILE A 152 4.09 -3.71 -10.04
CA ILE A 152 3.99 -4.14 -8.66
C ILE A 152 5.21 -3.64 -7.89
N VAL A 153 4.97 -2.92 -6.80
CA VAL A 153 5.96 -2.40 -5.87
C VAL A 153 5.90 -3.24 -4.59
N ALA A 154 6.79 -4.24 -4.50
CA ALA A 154 6.87 -5.14 -3.36
C ALA A 154 7.42 -4.42 -2.12
N LEU A 155 6.69 -4.49 -1.00
CA LEU A 155 7.07 -3.89 0.27
C LEU A 155 7.92 -4.86 1.10
N GLY A 156 9.24 -4.81 0.90
CA GLY A 156 10.20 -5.69 1.57
C GLY A 156 10.68 -6.87 0.73
N GLY A 157 11.68 -7.58 1.26
CA GLY A 157 12.39 -8.65 0.53
C GLY A 157 11.55 -9.91 0.32
N ALA A 158 10.78 -10.34 1.33
CA ALA A 158 10.00 -11.57 1.26
C ALA A 158 8.87 -11.51 0.22
N SER A 159 8.14 -10.39 0.15
CA SER A 159 7.14 -10.17 -0.90
C SER A 159 7.83 -10.06 -2.27
N TYR A 160 8.96 -9.35 -2.37
CA TYR A 160 9.72 -9.23 -3.62
C TYR A 160 10.20 -10.58 -4.15
N GLU A 161 10.74 -11.45 -3.30
CA GLU A 161 11.24 -12.76 -3.69
C GLU A 161 10.14 -13.61 -4.35
N ALA A 162 8.97 -13.71 -3.72
CA ALA A 162 7.84 -14.44 -4.27
C ALA A 162 7.28 -13.78 -5.55
N LEU A 163 7.10 -12.47 -5.54
CA LEU A 163 6.55 -11.73 -6.69
C LEU A 163 7.49 -11.79 -7.90
N SER A 164 8.78 -11.55 -7.71
CA SER A 164 9.76 -11.56 -8.82
C SER A 164 9.95 -12.94 -9.46
N ALA A 165 9.65 -14.02 -8.73
CA ALA A 165 9.71 -15.38 -9.26
C ALA A 165 8.48 -15.76 -10.12
N HIS A 166 7.32 -15.15 -9.86
CA HIS A 166 6.03 -15.72 -10.26
C HIS A 166 5.04 -14.72 -10.89
N ALA A 167 5.21 -13.42 -10.66
CA ALA A 167 4.30 -12.39 -11.16
C ALA A 167 4.46 -12.20 -12.67
N LYS A 168 3.36 -11.82 -13.31
CA LYS A 168 3.29 -11.51 -14.75
C LYS A 168 3.54 -10.03 -15.01
N ARG A 169 3.16 -9.18 -14.04
CA ARG A 169 3.44 -7.73 -14.04
C ARG A 169 4.91 -7.45 -13.70
N ASN A 170 5.41 -6.29 -14.10
CA ASN A 170 6.75 -5.85 -13.71
C ASN A 170 6.82 -5.70 -12.18
N VAL A 171 7.91 -6.16 -11.56
CA VAL A 171 8.10 -6.12 -10.11
C VAL A 171 9.34 -5.32 -9.74
N VAL A 172 9.13 -4.33 -8.88
CA VAL A 172 10.20 -3.59 -8.19
C VAL A 172 10.01 -3.73 -6.68
N THR A 173 10.97 -3.26 -5.89
CA THR A 173 10.88 -3.34 -4.42
C THR A 173 11.27 -2.04 -3.75
N ILE A 174 10.62 -1.73 -2.64
CA ILE A 174 11.04 -0.73 -1.68
C ILE A 174 11.19 -1.37 -0.28
N PRO A 175 11.99 -0.79 0.62
CA PRO A 175 12.10 -1.30 1.99
C PRO A 175 10.73 -1.39 2.68
N HIS A 176 10.53 -2.40 3.52
CA HIS A 176 9.31 -2.51 4.32
C HIS A 176 9.26 -1.41 5.39
N TYR A 177 8.10 -0.77 5.58
CA TYR A 177 7.96 0.41 6.44
C TYR A 177 7.79 0.09 7.93
N SER A 178 7.60 -1.17 8.33
CA SER A 178 7.45 -1.53 9.74
C SER A 178 8.60 -1.02 10.63
N GLY A 179 8.27 -0.67 11.87
CA GLY A 179 9.25 -0.28 12.89
C GLY A 179 10.26 -1.35 13.24
N ALA A 180 9.96 -2.63 12.95
CA ALA A 180 10.90 -3.73 13.10
C ALA A 180 12.03 -3.68 12.04
N ASN A 181 11.84 -2.98 10.93
CA ASN A 181 12.85 -2.85 9.89
C ASN A 181 13.85 -1.72 10.20
N GLY A 182 15.00 -2.08 10.75
CA GLY A 182 16.11 -1.15 10.99
C GLY A 182 16.73 -0.55 9.74
N HIS A 183 16.45 -1.10 8.55
CA HIS A 183 16.94 -0.59 7.27
C HIS A 183 16.07 0.51 6.67
N TRP A 184 14.89 0.77 7.24
CA TRP A 184 14.08 1.89 6.78
C TRP A 184 14.76 3.22 7.11
N LYS A 185 14.96 4.04 6.07
CA LYS A 185 15.35 5.44 6.15
C LYS A 185 14.46 6.21 5.19
N ALA A 186 13.76 7.23 5.68
CA ALA A 186 12.80 7.99 4.91
C ALA A 186 13.45 8.55 3.63
N GLU A 187 14.66 9.09 3.75
CA GLU A 187 15.44 9.66 2.67
C GLU A 187 15.75 8.64 1.58
N ASN A 188 16.30 7.48 1.96
CA ASN A 188 16.68 6.44 1.00
C ASN A 188 15.45 5.85 0.31
N THR A 189 14.36 5.65 1.06
CA THR A 189 13.12 5.11 0.48
C THR A 189 12.49 6.11 -0.47
N HIS A 190 12.40 7.39 -0.10
CA HIS A 190 11.85 8.43 -0.98
C HIS A 190 12.68 8.58 -2.27
N ALA A 191 14.02 8.61 -2.16
CA ALA A 191 14.89 8.63 -3.32
C ALA A 191 14.68 7.42 -4.24
N LYS A 192 14.53 6.22 -3.66
CA LYS A 192 14.25 5.00 -4.43
C LYS A 192 12.89 5.05 -5.13
N ILE A 193 11.86 5.58 -4.48
CA ILE A 193 10.54 5.80 -5.10
C ILE A 193 10.68 6.73 -6.30
N LEU A 194 11.37 7.86 -6.15
CA LEU A 194 11.63 8.81 -7.23
C LEU A 194 12.46 8.19 -8.37
N GLU A 195 13.31 7.21 -8.11
CA GLU A 195 14.03 6.47 -9.16
C GLU A 195 13.12 5.53 -9.95
N ILE A 196 12.14 4.90 -9.30
CA ILE A 196 11.17 4.01 -9.93
C ILE A 196 10.17 4.78 -10.79
N THR A 197 9.80 6.00 -10.38
CA THR A 197 8.79 6.81 -11.07
C THR A 197 9.36 7.75 -12.15
N LYS A 198 10.62 7.58 -12.55
CA LYS A 198 11.27 8.37 -13.60
C LYS A 198 10.93 7.90 -15.01
#